data_AF-A0A0M9WU93-F1
#
_entry.id   AF-A0A0M9WU93-F1
#
_cell.length_a   1.000
_cell.length_b   1.000
_cell.length_c   1.000
_cell.angle_alpha   90.00
_cell.angle_beta   90.00
_cell.angle_gamma   90.00
#
_symmetry.space_group_name_H-M   'P 1'
#
loop_
_entity.id
_entity.type
_entity.pdbx_description
1 polymer ?
#
loop_
_entity_poly.entity_id
_entity_poly.type
_entity_poly.pdbx_seq_one_letter_code
_entity_poly.pdbx_strand_id
1 'polypeptide(L)'
;MTMDDYFYNGELMKCYEMAKQVTDEKEKALADKYIKLLEEYDFSSYPKPRLSVESQHTERADESYPESDAVVEIRAIKDEEEFSKRIKELEDIAKTGTPNEKAQSFFTQGELFLFAHHYNESVHCFKQAVKENPNKALYWGITGQTMHRFGWMPFDALGYLEQAIYLDAKNARWKWNKALVLIQLAKDLQMAPFMANAAITLEEALAVCGEHQRSLKEAIQNTIDNMDSYVFS
;
A
#
# COMPACT_ATOMS: atom_id res chain seq x y z
N MET A 1 -6.51 -12.82 18.32
CA MET A 1 -5.30 -12.91 17.51
C MET A 1 -4.10 -12.77 18.42
N THR A 2 -3.12 -13.65 18.26
CA THR A 2 -1.81 -13.63 18.91
C THR A 2 -0.85 -12.70 18.16
N MET A 3 0.37 -12.48 18.69
CA MET A 3 1.42 -11.75 17.96
C MET A 3 1.78 -12.44 16.64
N ASP A 4 1.90 -13.78 16.65
CA ASP A 4 2.15 -14.57 15.45
C ASP A 4 1.02 -14.40 14.44
N ASP A 5 -0.25 -14.42 14.87
CA ASP A 5 -1.40 -14.23 13.98
C ASP A 5 -1.30 -12.88 13.26
N TYR A 6 -0.97 -11.80 13.98
CA TYR A 6 -0.80 -10.47 13.37
C TYR A 6 0.41 -10.42 12.43
N PHE A 7 1.54 -10.96 12.85
CA PHE A 7 2.76 -10.95 12.05
C PHE A 7 2.58 -11.71 10.73
N TYR A 8 2.07 -12.93 10.77
CA TYR A 8 1.89 -13.76 9.58
C TYR A 8 0.71 -13.30 8.72
N ASN A 9 -0.26 -12.59 9.29
CA ASN A 9 -1.28 -11.87 8.53
C ASN A 9 -0.77 -10.51 8.01
N GLY A 10 0.51 -10.15 8.17
CA GLY A 10 1.05 -8.89 7.68
C GLY A 10 0.46 -7.63 8.33
N GLU A 11 -0.13 -7.76 9.52
CA GLU A 11 -0.60 -6.66 10.37
C GLU A 11 0.50 -6.27 11.36
N LEU A 12 1.61 -5.76 10.81
CA LEU A 12 2.86 -5.55 11.53
C LEU A 12 2.73 -4.49 12.62
N MET A 13 1.95 -3.43 12.39
CA MET A 13 1.74 -2.39 13.41
C MET A 13 0.93 -2.94 14.58
N LYS A 14 -0.09 -3.76 14.33
CA LYS A 14 -0.83 -4.46 15.39
C LYS A 14 0.06 -5.46 16.15
N CYS A 15 0.90 -6.21 15.44
CA CYS A 15 1.90 -7.09 16.04
C CYS A 15 2.84 -6.33 16.97
N TYR A 16 3.38 -5.20 16.51
CA TYR A 16 4.32 -4.37 17.26
C TYR A 16 3.68 -3.76 18.51
N GLU A 17 2.48 -3.19 18.39
CA GLU A 17 1.76 -2.62 19.53
C GLU A 17 1.35 -3.69 20.55
N MET A 18 0.95 -4.88 20.09
CA MET A 18 0.66 -6.01 20.97
C MET A 18 1.91 -6.45 21.72
N ALA A 19 3.05 -6.61 21.03
CA ALA A 19 4.31 -7.02 21.63
C ALA A 19 4.75 -6.07 22.75
N LYS A 20 4.59 -4.75 22.57
CA LYS A 20 4.92 -3.75 23.60
C LYS A 20 4.04 -3.81 24.84
N GLN A 21 2.89 -4.46 24.77
CA GLN A 21 1.93 -4.60 25.88
C GLN A 21 2.05 -5.95 26.61
N VAL A 22 2.91 -6.86 26.14
CA VAL A 22 3.09 -8.17 26.76
C VAL A 22 3.68 -8.03 28.17
N THR A 23 2.98 -8.62 29.14
CA THR A 23 3.43 -8.70 30.54
C THR A 23 3.62 -10.14 31.03
N ASP A 24 3.13 -11.15 30.28
CA ASP A 24 3.37 -12.56 30.58
C ASP A 24 4.84 -12.92 30.30
N GLU A 25 5.51 -13.45 31.32
CA GLU A 25 6.90 -13.89 31.24
C GLU A 25 7.13 -14.96 30.17
N LYS A 26 6.12 -15.79 29.88
CA LYS A 26 6.23 -16.85 28.86
C LYS A 26 6.27 -16.31 27.43
N GLU A 27 5.64 -15.17 27.18
CA GLU A 27 5.56 -14.56 25.86
C GLU A 27 6.61 -13.46 25.65
N LYS A 28 7.26 -13.01 26.73
CA LYS A 28 8.22 -11.90 26.73
C LYS A 28 9.34 -12.07 25.71
N ALA A 29 9.92 -13.27 25.61
CA ALA A 29 10.99 -13.54 24.65
C ALA A 29 10.54 -13.39 23.18
N LEU A 30 9.29 -13.77 22.87
CA LEU A 30 8.70 -13.59 21.55
C LEU A 30 8.37 -12.11 21.27
N ALA A 31 7.84 -11.42 22.28
CA ALA A 31 7.57 -9.99 22.19
C ALA A 31 8.85 -9.19 21.91
N ASP A 32 9.92 -9.45 22.65
CA ASP A 32 11.23 -8.78 22.46
C ASP A 32 11.80 -9.03 21.05
N LYS A 33 11.60 -10.24 20.50
CA LYS A 33 11.97 -10.55 19.11
C LYS A 33 11.20 -9.68 18.11
N TYR A 34 9.88 -9.57 18.26
CA TYR A 34 9.07 -8.76 17.36
C TYR A 34 9.33 -7.26 17.49
N ILE A 35 9.53 -6.77 18.71
CA ILE A 35 9.91 -5.37 18.94
C ILE A 35 11.20 -5.07 18.19
N LYS A 36 12.25 -5.88 18.41
CA LYS A 36 13.54 -5.70 17.75
C LYS A 36 13.44 -5.76 16.23
N LEU A 37 12.69 -6.72 15.70
CA LEU A 37 12.51 -6.89 14.25
C LEU A 37 11.79 -5.68 13.62
N LEU A 38 10.74 -5.18 14.28
CA LEU A 38 9.85 -4.18 13.70
C LEU A 38 10.28 -2.73 13.99
N GLU A 39 11.15 -2.51 14.96
CA GLU A 39 11.72 -1.19 15.28
C GLU A 39 12.56 -0.62 14.12
N GLU A 40 13.16 -1.48 13.28
CA GLU A 40 13.93 -1.06 12.10
C GLU A 40 13.08 -0.40 11.01
N TYR A 41 11.77 -0.66 10.99
CA TYR A 41 10.83 -0.15 9.97
C TYR A 41 10.18 1.19 10.33
N ASP A 42 10.54 1.75 11.51
CA ASP A 42 10.09 3.05 12.03
C ASP A 42 8.60 3.35 11.78
N PHE A 43 7.73 2.37 12.06
CA PHE A 43 6.28 2.55 11.94
C PHE A 43 5.76 3.67 12.84
N SER A 44 6.50 4.03 13.89
CA SER A 44 6.23 5.20 14.73
C SER A 44 6.25 6.53 13.96
N SER A 45 7.00 6.62 12.87
CA SER A 45 7.06 7.82 12.03
C SER A 45 5.86 8.01 11.11
N TYR A 46 5.02 6.97 10.96
CA TYR A 46 3.88 7.03 10.07
C TYR A 46 2.90 8.11 10.55
N PRO A 47 2.41 8.97 9.63
CA PRO A 47 1.44 9.98 10.00
C PRO A 47 0.16 9.29 10.48
N LYS A 48 -0.33 9.71 11.65
CA LYS A 48 -1.54 9.13 12.26
C LYS A 48 -2.78 9.66 11.52
N PRO A 49 -3.62 8.78 10.94
CA PRO A 49 -4.90 9.20 10.39
C PRO A 49 -5.74 9.92 11.46
N ARG A 50 -6.41 11.01 11.08
CA ARG A 50 -7.29 11.79 11.96
C ARG A 50 -8.70 11.20 11.91
N LEU A 51 -9.48 11.41 12.97
CA LEU A 51 -10.84 10.86 13.17
C LEU A 51 -11.90 11.29 12.13
N SER A 52 -11.56 12.16 11.17
CA SER A 52 -12.47 12.50 10.08
C SER A 52 -12.45 11.39 9.03
N VAL A 53 -13.55 10.65 8.92
CA VAL A 53 -13.74 9.67 7.85
C VAL A 53 -13.77 10.42 6.52
N GLU A 54 -12.67 10.38 5.79
CA GLU A 54 -12.60 10.87 4.42
C GLU A 54 -13.27 9.85 3.48
N SER A 55 -14.03 10.34 2.51
CA SER A 55 -14.64 9.48 1.49
C SER A 55 -13.54 8.90 0.59
N GLN A 56 -13.50 7.58 0.49
CA GLN A 56 -12.58 6.87 -0.37
C GLN A 56 -13.23 6.69 -1.74
N HIS A 57 -12.50 6.98 -2.82
CA HIS A 57 -12.98 6.68 -4.16
C HIS A 57 -12.74 5.21 -4.47
N THR A 58 -13.73 4.59 -5.11
CA THR A 58 -13.61 3.22 -5.61
C THR A 58 -12.84 3.22 -6.92
N GLU A 59 -12.02 2.19 -7.10
CA GLU A 59 -11.37 1.91 -8.37
C GLU A 59 -12.39 1.77 -9.50
N ARG A 60 -12.10 2.39 -10.65
CA ARG A 60 -12.95 2.32 -11.83
C ARG A 60 -12.76 1.02 -12.60
N ALA A 61 -13.63 0.76 -13.57
CA ALA A 61 -13.56 -0.44 -14.41
C ALA A 61 -12.27 -0.54 -15.24
N ASP A 62 -11.62 0.59 -15.51
CA ASP A 62 -10.33 0.68 -16.21
C ASP A 62 -9.12 0.64 -15.27
N GLU A 63 -9.33 0.24 -14.01
CA GLU A 63 -8.32 0.16 -12.94
C GLU A 63 -7.75 1.51 -12.49
N SER A 64 -8.30 2.63 -12.98
CA SER A 64 -7.91 3.98 -12.53
C SER A 64 -8.67 4.42 -11.28
N TYR A 65 -8.14 5.45 -10.61
CA TYR A 65 -8.82 6.20 -9.57
C TYR A 65 -9.04 7.65 -10.06
N PRO A 66 -10.07 8.36 -9.55
CA PRO A 66 -10.26 9.78 -9.87
C PRO A 66 -9.05 10.67 -9.61
N GLU A 67 -8.24 10.34 -8.62
CA GLU A 67 -7.01 11.04 -8.31
C GLU A 67 -5.97 10.95 -9.45
N SER A 68 -6.09 9.98 -10.35
CA SER A 68 -5.17 9.79 -11.49
C SER A 68 -5.58 10.57 -12.75
N ASP A 69 -6.74 11.27 -12.75
CA ASP A 69 -7.27 11.94 -13.94
C ASP A 69 -6.29 13.00 -14.49
N ALA A 70 -5.69 13.80 -13.61
CA ALA A 70 -4.73 14.83 -13.98
C ALA A 70 -3.48 14.27 -14.66
N VAL A 71 -3.06 13.04 -14.32
CA VAL A 71 -1.88 12.39 -14.92
C VAL A 71 -2.14 12.02 -16.37
N VAL A 72 -3.35 11.56 -16.68
CA VAL A 72 -3.76 11.25 -18.06
C VAL A 72 -3.73 12.52 -18.92
N GLU A 73 -4.27 13.62 -18.41
CA GLU A 73 -4.26 14.91 -19.09
C GLU A 73 -2.84 15.42 -19.32
N ILE A 74 -1.99 15.40 -18.29
CA ILE A 74 -0.62 15.90 -18.38
C ILE A 74 0.22 15.08 -19.36
N ARG A 75 0.08 13.74 -19.35
CA ARG A 75 0.81 12.85 -20.27
C ARG A 75 0.36 12.98 -21.73
N ALA A 76 -0.83 13.53 -21.98
CA ALA A 76 -1.33 13.78 -23.33
C ALA A 76 -0.79 15.07 -23.96
N ILE A 77 -0.15 15.96 -23.16
CA ILE A 77 0.42 17.22 -23.64
C ILE A 77 1.64 16.93 -24.50
N LYS A 78 1.60 17.38 -25.76
CA LYS A 78 2.71 17.23 -26.72
C LYS A 78 3.61 18.47 -26.80
N ASP A 79 3.08 19.61 -26.40
CA ASP A 79 3.80 20.87 -26.42
C ASP A 79 4.70 20.96 -25.17
N GLU A 80 6.00 21.14 -25.37
CA GLU A 80 6.98 21.12 -24.27
C GLU A 80 6.82 22.30 -23.31
N GLU A 81 6.38 23.47 -23.81
CA GLU A 81 6.18 24.66 -22.99
C GLU A 81 4.97 24.47 -22.07
N GLU A 82 3.84 23.99 -22.61
CA GLU A 82 2.65 23.70 -21.82
C GLU A 82 2.89 22.55 -20.83
N PHE A 83 3.62 21.50 -21.24
CA PHE A 83 4.00 20.42 -20.32
C PHE A 83 4.84 20.96 -19.15
N SER A 84 5.88 21.75 -19.44
CA SER A 84 6.76 22.34 -18.43
C SER A 84 5.98 23.25 -17.48
N LYS A 85 5.02 24.02 -18.00
CA LYS A 85 4.14 24.86 -17.20
C LYS A 85 3.28 24.02 -16.24
N ARG A 86 2.69 22.92 -16.71
CA ARG A 86 1.89 22.01 -15.87
C ARG A 86 2.72 21.36 -14.76
N ILE A 87 3.97 20.97 -15.04
CA ILE A 87 4.89 20.47 -14.01
C ILE A 87 5.18 21.54 -12.96
N LYS A 88 5.45 22.78 -13.40
CA LYS A 88 5.68 23.90 -12.48
C LYS A 88 4.48 24.20 -11.58
N GLU A 89 3.26 24.14 -12.14
CA GLU A 89 2.03 24.31 -11.37
C GLU A 89 1.88 23.23 -10.28
N LEU A 90 2.21 21.97 -10.58
CA LEU A 90 2.24 20.90 -9.57
C LEU A 90 3.24 21.22 -8.46
N GLU A 91 4.46 21.64 -8.80
CA GLU A 91 5.48 22.01 -7.82
C GLU A 91 5.04 23.19 -6.93
N ASP A 92 4.40 24.20 -7.51
CA ASP A 92 3.92 25.36 -6.78
C ASP A 92 2.77 24.98 -5.83
N ILE A 93 1.85 24.13 -6.26
CA ILE A 93 0.78 23.56 -5.40
C ILE A 93 1.39 22.73 -4.26
N ALA A 94 2.38 21.88 -4.54
CA ALA A 94 3.05 21.06 -3.53
C ALA A 94 3.72 21.91 -2.43
N LYS A 95 4.16 23.14 -2.76
CA LYS A 95 4.74 24.09 -1.80
C LYS A 95 3.69 24.89 -1.04
N THR A 96 2.66 25.38 -1.73
CA THR A 96 1.81 26.48 -1.25
C THR A 96 0.35 26.12 -1.00
N GLY A 97 -0.11 24.98 -1.52
CA GLY A 97 -1.50 24.57 -1.42
C GLY A 97 -1.94 24.19 0.00
N THR A 98 -3.23 23.96 0.15
CA THR A 98 -3.80 23.28 1.33
C THR A 98 -3.25 21.84 1.43
N PRO A 99 -3.33 21.17 2.60
CA PRO A 99 -2.84 19.79 2.74
C PRO A 99 -3.42 18.82 1.70
N ASN A 100 -4.71 18.94 1.36
CA ASN A 100 -5.34 18.09 0.35
C ASN A 100 -4.83 18.37 -1.07
N GLU A 101 -4.65 19.64 -1.43
CA GLU A 101 -4.09 20.03 -2.73
C GLU A 101 -2.63 19.60 -2.85
N LYS A 102 -1.84 19.75 -1.78
CA LYS A 102 -0.46 19.26 -1.71
C LYS A 102 -0.42 17.75 -1.89
N ALA A 103 -1.25 17.02 -1.16
CA ALA A 103 -1.30 15.58 -1.24
C ALA A 103 -1.65 15.10 -2.67
N GLN A 104 -2.67 15.71 -3.28
CA GLN A 104 -3.05 15.42 -4.67
C GLN A 104 -1.94 15.78 -5.67
N SER A 105 -1.26 16.91 -5.48
CA SER A 105 -0.12 17.30 -6.33
C SER A 105 1.03 16.30 -6.21
N PHE A 106 1.42 15.94 -5.00
CA PHE A 106 2.45 14.92 -4.77
C PHE A 106 2.05 13.56 -5.36
N PHE A 107 0.79 13.16 -5.23
CA PHE A 107 0.30 11.93 -5.85
C PHE A 107 0.44 11.97 -7.38
N THR A 108 -0.01 13.06 -8.00
CA THR A 108 0.09 13.28 -9.45
C THR A 108 1.55 13.24 -9.92
N GLN A 109 2.45 13.92 -9.21
CA GLN A 109 3.90 13.86 -9.48
C GLN A 109 4.46 12.45 -9.33
N GLY A 110 4.02 11.71 -8.29
CA GLY A 110 4.45 10.34 -8.05
C GLY A 110 4.07 9.38 -9.17
N GLU A 111 2.85 9.50 -9.71
CA GLU A 111 2.41 8.75 -10.87
C GLU A 111 3.14 9.15 -12.16
N LEU A 112 3.43 10.44 -12.36
CA LEU A 112 4.23 10.89 -13.50
C LEU A 112 5.65 10.30 -13.47
N PHE A 113 6.31 10.31 -12.30
CA PHE A 113 7.60 9.65 -12.11
C PHE A 113 7.50 8.14 -12.32
N LEU A 114 6.41 7.51 -11.86
CA LEU A 114 6.18 6.08 -12.08
C LEU A 114 6.11 5.73 -13.56
N PHE A 115 5.34 6.49 -14.34
CA PHE A 115 5.25 6.31 -15.80
C PHE A 115 6.57 6.59 -16.53
N ALA A 116 7.42 7.43 -15.95
CA ALA A 116 8.76 7.70 -16.46
C ALA A 116 9.83 6.73 -15.91
N HIS A 117 9.43 5.68 -15.18
CA HIS A 117 10.32 4.67 -14.58
C HIS A 117 11.29 5.20 -13.51
N HIS A 118 11.00 6.35 -12.92
CA HIS A 118 11.73 6.95 -11.79
C HIS A 118 11.12 6.49 -10.46
N TYR A 119 11.37 5.24 -10.09
CA TYR A 119 10.65 4.58 -8.98
C TYR A 119 10.97 5.19 -7.62
N ASN A 120 12.21 5.65 -7.38
CA ASN A 120 12.60 6.24 -6.09
C ASN A 120 11.87 7.57 -5.86
N GLU A 121 11.85 8.42 -6.88
CA GLU A 121 11.16 9.70 -6.89
C GLU A 121 9.65 9.50 -6.78
N SER A 122 9.11 8.50 -7.47
CA SER A 122 7.71 8.10 -7.38
C SER A 122 7.30 7.73 -5.94
N VAL A 123 8.02 6.81 -5.31
CA VAL A 123 7.75 6.42 -3.92
C VAL A 123 7.96 7.59 -2.97
N HIS A 124 8.98 8.44 -3.18
CA HIS A 124 9.17 9.65 -2.39
C HIS A 124 7.95 10.58 -2.44
N CYS A 125 7.44 10.85 -3.64
CA CYS A 125 6.24 11.67 -3.85
C CYS A 125 5.01 11.04 -3.20
N PHE A 126 4.77 9.74 -3.36
CA PHE A 126 3.64 9.09 -2.70
C PHE A 126 3.73 9.14 -1.16
N LYS A 127 4.93 9.01 -0.59
CA LYS A 127 5.16 9.21 0.85
C LYS A 127 4.87 10.64 1.30
N GLN A 128 5.18 11.65 0.48
CA GLN A 128 4.76 13.04 0.77
C GLN A 128 3.24 13.18 0.69
N ALA A 129 2.58 12.55 -0.28
CA ALA A 129 1.11 12.58 -0.37
C ALA A 129 0.45 11.99 0.89
N VAL A 130 0.97 10.86 1.38
CA VAL A 130 0.56 10.26 2.67
C VAL A 130 0.78 11.20 3.85
N LYS A 131 1.91 11.93 3.89
CA LYS A 131 2.22 12.87 4.96
C LYS A 131 1.27 14.07 5.00
N GLU A 132 0.96 14.62 3.83
CA GLU A 132 0.07 15.78 3.69
C GLU A 132 -1.39 15.40 3.93
N ASN A 133 -1.83 14.22 3.47
CA ASN A 133 -3.14 13.66 3.79
C ASN A 133 -3.06 12.16 4.17
N PRO A 134 -2.98 11.84 5.48
CA PRO A 134 -2.93 10.46 5.94
C PRO A 134 -4.29 9.76 5.95
N ASN A 135 -5.39 10.44 5.65
CA ASN A 135 -6.74 9.86 5.68
C ASN A 135 -7.16 9.24 4.34
N LYS A 136 -6.33 9.39 3.30
CA LYS A 136 -6.61 8.86 1.98
C LYS A 136 -5.97 7.49 1.78
N ALA A 137 -6.77 6.44 1.79
CA ALA A 137 -6.32 5.05 1.63
C ALA A 137 -5.53 4.84 0.34
N LEU A 138 -5.92 5.52 -0.74
CA LEU A 138 -5.27 5.42 -2.05
C LEU A 138 -3.77 5.74 -1.98
N TYR A 139 -3.38 6.79 -1.27
CA TYR A 139 -1.97 7.21 -1.20
C TYR A 139 -1.12 6.17 -0.48
N TRP A 140 -1.66 5.56 0.59
CA TRP A 140 -1.02 4.44 1.26
C TRP A 140 -0.92 3.21 0.35
N GLY A 141 -2.04 2.84 -0.29
CA GLY A 141 -2.15 1.64 -1.10
C GLY A 141 -1.24 1.64 -2.32
N ILE A 142 -1.20 2.76 -3.07
CA ILE A 142 -0.32 2.93 -4.22
C ILE A 142 1.14 2.97 -3.79
N THR A 143 1.47 3.56 -2.63
CA THR A 143 2.83 3.49 -2.09
C THR A 143 3.25 2.03 -1.87
N GLY A 144 2.46 1.26 -1.12
CA GLY A 144 2.76 -0.14 -0.83
C GLY A 144 2.82 -1.03 -2.07
N GLN A 145 1.89 -0.85 -3.01
CA GLN A 145 1.89 -1.54 -4.30
C GLN A 145 3.17 -1.24 -5.11
N THR A 146 3.56 0.04 -5.20
CA THR A 146 4.75 0.46 -5.94
C THR A 146 6.01 -0.10 -5.30
N MET A 147 6.11 -0.01 -3.97
CA MET A 147 7.22 -0.55 -3.20
C MET A 147 7.41 -2.06 -3.44
N HIS A 148 6.32 -2.84 -3.34
CA HIS A 148 6.36 -4.27 -3.62
C HIS A 148 6.80 -4.56 -5.06
N ARG A 149 6.19 -3.88 -6.05
CA ARG A 149 6.45 -4.14 -7.47
C ARG A 149 7.90 -3.86 -7.89
N PHE A 150 8.57 -2.93 -7.22
CA PHE A 150 9.88 -2.43 -7.66
C PHE A 150 11.00 -2.68 -6.63
N GLY A 151 10.80 -3.64 -5.71
CA GLY A 151 11.91 -4.25 -4.96
C GLY A 151 12.28 -3.57 -3.64
N TRP A 152 11.38 -2.78 -3.05
CA TRP A 152 11.51 -2.40 -1.65
C TRP A 152 11.23 -3.59 -0.73
N MET A 153 11.61 -3.47 0.54
CA MET A 153 11.45 -4.55 1.51
C MET A 153 9.96 -4.93 1.66
N PRO A 154 9.61 -6.23 1.66
CA PRO A 154 8.23 -6.68 1.80
C PRO A 154 7.52 -6.13 3.06
N PHE A 155 8.24 -6.05 4.18
CA PHE A 155 7.69 -5.53 5.44
C PHE A 155 7.39 -4.01 5.37
N ASP A 156 8.16 -3.22 4.61
CA ASP A 156 7.81 -1.81 4.36
C ASP A 156 6.50 -1.73 3.56
N ALA A 157 6.38 -2.50 2.49
CA ALA A 157 5.18 -2.52 1.65
C ALA A 157 3.94 -2.95 2.46
N LEU A 158 4.08 -3.95 3.34
CA LEU A 158 3.01 -4.37 4.25
C LEU A 158 2.57 -3.25 5.20
N GLY A 159 3.49 -2.46 5.76
CA GLY A 159 3.12 -1.33 6.62
C GLY A 159 2.20 -0.33 5.90
N TYR A 160 2.51 0.01 4.64
CA TYR A 160 1.66 0.88 3.82
C TYR A 160 0.32 0.23 3.46
N LEU A 161 0.30 -1.06 3.11
CA LEU A 161 -0.92 -1.79 2.76
C LEU A 161 -1.83 -2.00 3.99
N GLU A 162 -1.27 -2.21 5.17
CA GLU A 162 -2.01 -2.30 6.44
C GLU A 162 -2.75 -0.99 6.72
N GLN A 163 -2.10 0.17 6.54
CA GLN A 163 -2.78 1.48 6.66
C GLN A 163 -3.87 1.68 5.60
N ALA A 164 -3.60 1.30 4.34
CA ALA A 164 -4.59 1.41 3.27
C ALA A 164 -5.86 0.59 3.56
N ILE A 165 -5.69 -0.66 4.03
CA ILE A 165 -6.81 -1.55 4.39
C ILE A 165 -7.53 -1.07 5.65
N TYR A 166 -6.81 -0.50 6.62
CA TYR A 166 -7.41 0.11 7.80
C TYR A 166 -8.35 1.27 7.43
N LEU A 167 -7.96 2.10 6.46
CA LEU A 167 -8.74 3.24 5.99
C LEU A 167 -9.86 2.84 5.01
N ASP A 168 -9.63 1.83 4.18
CA ASP A 168 -10.58 1.34 3.17
C ASP A 168 -10.60 -0.20 3.10
N ALA A 169 -11.24 -0.82 4.09
CA ALA A 169 -11.34 -2.27 4.19
C ALA A 169 -12.16 -2.93 3.07
N LYS A 170 -12.88 -2.14 2.26
CA LYS A 170 -13.71 -2.61 1.15
C LYS A 170 -12.99 -2.55 -0.19
N ASN A 171 -11.77 -2.02 -0.25
CA ASN A 171 -10.99 -1.99 -1.48
C ASN A 171 -10.27 -3.32 -1.72
N ALA A 172 -10.71 -4.06 -2.74
CA ALA A 172 -10.12 -5.34 -3.13
C ALA A 172 -8.66 -5.21 -3.56
N ARG A 173 -8.25 -4.08 -4.15
CA ARG A 173 -6.89 -3.85 -4.66
C ARG A 173 -5.86 -3.91 -3.54
N TRP A 174 -6.14 -3.33 -2.37
CA TRP A 174 -5.20 -3.33 -1.25
C TRP A 174 -5.03 -4.70 -0.63
N LYS A 175 -6.12 -5.46 -0.50
CA LYS A 175 -6.08 -6.86 -0.04
C LYS A 175 -5.31 -7.74 -1.02
N TRP A 176 -5.57 -7.62 -2.32
CA TRP A 176 -4.84 -8.38 -3.32
C TRP A 176 -3.33 -8.07 -3.29
N ASN A 177 -2.94 -6.79 -3.25
CA ASN A 177 -1.53 -6.42 -3.11
C ASN A 177 -0.91 -6.95 -1.82
N LYS A 178 -1.63 -6.91 -0.68
CA LYS A 178 -1.17 -7.51 0.58
C LYS A 178 -0.92 -9.01 0.41
N ALA A 179 -1.83 -9.74 -0.22
CA ALA A 179 -1.66 -11.16 -0.47
C ALA A 179 -0.43 -11.47 -1.35
N LEU A 180 -0.15 -10.65 -2.37
CA LEU A 180 1.05 -10.80 -3.19
C LEU A 180 2.33 -10.65 -2.35
N VAL A 181 2.37 -9.67 -1.44
CA VAL A 181 3.52 -9.50 -0.54
C VAL A 181 3.66 -10.68 0.43
N LEU A 182 2.55 -11.23 0.93
CA LEU A 182 2.56 -12.41 1.78
C LEU A 182 3.05 -13.66 1.03
N ILE A 183 2.67 -13.84 -0.25
CA ILE A 183 3.20 -14.92 -1.12
C ILE A 183 4.71 -14.76 -1.30
N GLN A 184 5.19 -13.54 -1.54
CA GLN A 184 6.62 -13.27 -1.61
C GLN A 184 7.33 -13.65 -0.31
N LEU A 185 6.82 -13.21 0.85
CA LEU A 185 7.41 -13.56 2.15
C LEU A 185 7.39 -15.07 2.42
N ALA A 186 6.32 -15.76 2.04
CA ALA A 186 6.23 -17.22 2.15
C ALA A 186 7.34 -17.91 1.36
N LYS A 187 7.61 -17.43 0.13
CA LYS A 187 8.68 -17.92 -0.74
C LYS A 187 10.07 -17.57 -0.19
N ASP A 188 10.30 -16.30 0.13
CA ASP A 188 11.63 -15.79 0.50
C ASP A 188 12.08 -16.35 1.86
N LEU A 189 11.15 -16.48 2.81
CA LEU A 189 11.43 -16.94 4.17
C LEU A 189 11.12 -18.42 4.40
N GLN A 190 10.51 -19.10 3.43
CA GLN A 190 10.08 -20.51 3.54
C GLN A 190 9.17 -20.74 4.76
N MET A 191 8.24 -19.81 5.00
CA MET A 191 7.34 -19.82 6.15
C MET A 191 5.88 -20.03 5.70
N ALA A 192 5.38 -21.25 5.87
CA ALA A 192 4.03 -21.66 5.49
C ALA A 192 2.88 -20.77 6.04
N PRO A 193 2.97 -20.19 7.27
CA PRO A 193 1.91 -19.32 7.77
C PRO A 193 1.64 -18.08 6.90
N PHE A 194 2.65 -17.53 6.22
CA PHE A 194 2.43 -16.42 5.29
C PHE A 194 1.58 -16.86 4.09
N MET A 195 1.81 -18.06 3.55
CA MET A 195 1.03 -18.58 2.43
C MET A 195 -0.43 -18.82 2.83
N ALA A 196 -0.67 -19.39 4.01
CA ALA A 196 -2.02 -19.60 4.52
C ALA A 196 -2.78 -18.26 4.68
N ASN A 197 -2.13 -17.23 5.22
CA ASN A 197 -2.73 -15.90 5.35
C ASN A 197 -2.92 -15.19 3.99
N ALA A 198 -2.04 -15.45 3.02
CA ALA A 198 -2.22 -14.96 1.66
C ALA A 198 -3.50 -15.53 1.04
N ALA A 199 -3.78 -16.82 1.22
CA ALA A 199 -4.97 -17.48 0.68
C ALA A 199 -6.26 -16.85 1.25
N ILE A 200 -6.31 -16.68 2.57
CA ILE A 200 -7.42 -16.01 3.26
C ILE A 200 -7.58 -14.57 2.74
N THR A 201 -6.48 -13.82 2.61
CA THR A 201 -6.51 -12.44 2.13
C THR A 201 -7.01 -12.35 0.67
N LEU A 202 -6.71 -13.34 -0.18
CA LEU A 202 -7.22 -13.41 -1.56
C LEU A 202 -8.73 -13.66 -1.60
N GLU A 203 -9.24 -14.56 -0.74
CA GLU A 203 -10.68 -14.79 -0.61
C GLU A 203 -11.41 -13.51 -0.15
N GLU A 204 -10.84 -12.80 0.83
CA GLU A 204 -11.36 -11.51 1.29
C GLU A 204 -11.30 -10.41 0.22
N ALA A 205 -10.27 -10.42 -0.63
CA ALA A 205 -10.15 -9.51 -1.77
C ALA A 205 -11.23 -9.80 -2.80
N LEU A 206 -11.45 -11.07 -3.14
CA LEU A 206 -12.46 -11.52 -4.09
C LEU A 206 -13.88 -11.19 -3.60
N ALA A 207 -14.15 -11.34 -2.30
CA ALA A 207 -15.45 -11.07 -1.70
C ALA A 207 -15.86 -9.59 -1.75
N VAL A 208 -14.90 -8.66 -1.76
CA VAL A 208 -15.16 -7.21 -1.82
C VAL A 208 -14.94 -6.62 -3.21
N CYS A 209 -14.51 -7.43 -4.18
CA CYS A 209 -14.30 -7.02 -5.56
C CYS A 209 -15.64 -6.79 -6.27
N GLY A 210 -15.87 -5.57 -6.76
CA GLY A 210 -17.11 -5.19 -7.42
C GLY A 210 -17.27 -5.77 -8.82
N GLU A 211 -18.51 -5.87 -9.31
CA GLU A 211 -18.81 -6.40 -10.66
C GLU A 211 -18.14 -5.64 -11.82
N HIS A 212 -17.83 -4.35 -11.59
CA HIS A 212 -17.16 -3.50 -12.57
C HIS A 212 -15.64 -3.72 -12.62
N GLN A 213 -15.03 -4.34 -11.60
CA GLN A 213 -13.58 -4.58 -11.51
C GLN A 213 -13.19 -5.93 -12.12
N ARG A 214 -13.61 -6.20 -13.36
CA ARG A 214 -13.46 -7.53 -13.99
C ARG A 214 -11.99 -7.98 -14.10
N SER A 215 -11.12 -7.08 -14.55
CA SER A 215 -9.68 -7.35 -14.68
C SER A 215 -9.04 -7.68 -13.32
N LEU A 216 -9.37 -6.91 -12.27
CA LEU A 216 -8.92 -7.21 -10.91
C LEU A 216 -9.39 -8.59 -10.45
N LYS A 217 -10.66 -8.90 -10.69
CA LYS A 217 -11.25 -10.19 -10.30
C LYS A 217 -10.52 -11.35 -10.96
N GLU A 218 -10.23 -11.24 -12.25
CA GLU A 218 -9.44 -12.23 -13.00
C GLU A 218 -8.02 -12.35 -12.46
N ALA A 219 -7.37 -11.23 -12.11
CA ALA A 219 -6.02 -11.23 -11.54
C ALA A 219 -5.97 -11.88 -10.15
N ILE A 220 -6.97 -11.61 -9.29
CA ILE A 220 -7.11 -12.27 -7.98
C ILE A 220 -7.31 -13.76 -8.17
N GLN A 221 -8.23 -14.18 -9.05
CA GLN A 221 -8.49 -15.59 -9.31
C GLN A 221 -7.25 -16.31 -9.86
N ASN A 222 -6.54 -15.68 -10.81
CA ASN A 222 -5.29 -16.22 -11.33
C ASN A 222 -4.23 -16.36 -10.23
N THR A 223 -4.16 -15.41 -9.29
CA THR A 223 -3.26 -15.50 -8.14
C THR A 223 -3.62 -16.70 -7.27
N ILE A 224 -4.90 -16.91 -6.96
CA ILE A 224 -5.40 -18.06 -6.19
C ILE A 224 -5.02 -19.37 -6.89
N ASP A 225 -5.29 -19.48 -8.19
CA ASP A 225 -5.09 -20.71 -8.96
C ASP A 225 -3.60 -21.10 -9.06
N ASN A 226 -2.70 -20.11 -8.98
CA ASN A 226 -1.27 -20.31 -9.17
C ASN A 226 -0.43 -20.15 -7.89
N MET A 227 -1.00 -19.75 -6.74
CA MET A 227 -0.23 -19.39 -5.54
C MET A 227 0.72 -20.50 -5.05
N ASP A 228 0.29 -21.77 -5.16
CA ASP A 228 1.10 -22.93 -4.79
C ASP A 228 2.31 -23.13 -5.72
N SER A 229 2.17 -22.78 -7.00
CA SER A 229 3.27 -22.92 -7.97
C SER A 229 4.44 -21.98 -7.69
N TYR A 230 4.21 -20.85 -7.01
CA TYR A 230 5.25 -19.86 -6.72
C TYR A 230 6.20 -20.26 -5.59
N VAL A 231 5.81 -21.19 -4.70
CA VAL A 231 6.64 -21.63 -3.56
C VAL A 231 7.57 -22.78 -3.92
N PHE A 232 7.19 -23.60 -4.90
CA PHE A 232 7.94 -24.80 -5.30
C PHE A 232 8.75 -24.64 -6.59
N SER A 233 8.88 -23.41 -7.11
CA SER A 233 9.66 -23.05 -8.29
C SER A 233 11.04 -22.48 -7.97
#